data_AF-A0A7S0ZGL7-F1
#
_entry.id   AF-A0A7S0ZGL7-F1
#
_cell.length_a   1.000
_cell.length_b   1.000
_cell.length_c   1.000
_cell.angle_alpha   90.00
_cell.angle_beta   90.00
_cell.angle_gamma   90.00
#
_symmetry.space_group_name_H-M   'P 1'
#
loop_
_entity.id
_entity.type
_entity.pdbx_description
1 polymer ?
#
loop_
_entity_poly.entity_id
_entity_poly.type
_entity_poly.pdbx_seq_one_letter_code
_entity_poly.pdbx_strand_id
1 'polypeptide(L)'
;GDYVSSGSKKTLEIDFTCKRAGKTNVLVTFPVLTFKNVEFGFVKECKNPRKVKESGLLVTARSYIVLIVAGGIFVLIGMLFGGKKIVDAVRERRAYQQAPTS
;
A
#
# COMPACT_ATOMS: atom_id res chain seq x y z
N GLY A 1 40.43 27.91 -16.97
CA GLY A 1 39.82 27.53 -15.69
C GLY A 1 40.03 28.67 -14.75
N ASP A 2 38.96 29.13 -14.11
CA ASP A 2 38.96 30.36 -13.32
C ASP A 2 39.39 30.05 -11.88
N TYR A 3 40.57 30.53 -11.46
CA TYR A 3 41.13 30.24 -10.13
C TYR A 3 40.47 31.15 -9.08
N VAL A 4 39.93 30.54 -8.01
CA VAL A 4 39.37 31.32 -6.89
C VAL A 4 40.51 31.99 -6.14
N SER A 5 40.59 33.32 -6.25
CA SER A 5 41.61 34.12 -5.56
C SER A 5 41.33 34.17 -4.05
N SER A 6 42.39 34.10 -3.25
CA SER A 6 42.32 34.10 -1.78
C SER A 6 41.61 35.36 -1.27
N GLY A 7 40.54 35.18 -0.48
CA GLY A 7 39.70 36.28 0.04
C GLY A 7 38.44 36.59 -0.76
N SER A 8 38.25 35.98 -1.93
CA SER A 8 36.99 36.10 -2.70
C SER A 8 35.94 35.12 -2.17
N LYS A 9 34.73 35.61 -1.90
CA LYS A 9 33.56 34.76 -1.61
C LYS A 9 32.89 34.41 -2.94
N LYS A 10 32.81 33.12 -3.26
CA LYS A 10 31.99 32.62 -4.39
C LYS A 10 30.78 31.87 -3.83
N THR A 11 29.61 32.12 -4.40
CA THR A 11 28.36 31.43 -4.07
C THR A 11 28.16 30.29 -5.07
N LEU A 12 27.92 29.08 -4.57
CA LEU A 12 27.46 27.96 -5.41
C LEU A 12 25.94 27.89 -5.33
N GLU A 13 25.28 28.03 -6.48
CA GLU A 13 23.84 27.82 -6.61
C GLU A 13 23.60 26.45 -7.24
N ILE A 14 22.69 25.67 -6.65
CA ILE A 14 22.38 24.31 -7.10
C ILE A 14 20.87 24.18 -7.29
N ASP A 15 20.46 24.03 -8.54
CA ASP A 15 19.06 23.84 -8.91
C ASP A 15 18.66 22.36 -8.87
N PHE A 16 17.55 22.07 -8.20
CA PHE A 16 17.02 20.72 -8.05
C PHE A 16 15.59 20.63 -8.58
N THR A 17 15.33 19.62 -9.41
CA THR A 17 13.96 19.24 -9.82
C THR A 17 13.56 17.92 -9.20
N CYS A 18 12.52 17.95 -8.35
CA CYS A 18 11.97 16.77 -7.69
C CYS A 18 11.15 15.91 -8.67
N LYS A 19 11.61 14.70 -9.01
CA LYS A 19 10.86 13.73 -9.82
C LYS A 19 9.86 12.90 -9.01
N ARG A 20 10.15 12.63 -7.73
CA ARG A 20 9.35 11.80 -6.83
C ARG A 20 9.29 12.40 -5.43
N ALA A 21 8.20 12.15 -4.70
CA ALA A 21 8.14 12.45 -3.26
C ALA A 21 9.15 11.59 -2.49
N GLY A 22 9.84 12.20 -1.53
CA GLY A 22 10.78 11.50 -0.66
C GLY A 22 11.87 12.41 -0.11
N LYS A 23 12.83 11.80 0.59
CA LYS A 23 14.04 12.46 1.08
C LYS A 23 15.24 11.94 0.28
N THR A 24 16.13 12.84 -0.13
CA THR A 24 17.38 12.50 -0.79
C THR A 24 18.54 13.19 -0.10
N ASN A 25 19.65 12.46 0.08
CA ASN A 25 20.88 13.01 0.64
C ASN A 25 21.75 13.49 -0.52
N VAL A 26 22.01 14.79 -0.54
CA VAL A 26 22.91 15.41 -1.51
C VAL A 26 24.25 15.59 -0.84
N LEU A 27 25.29 15.00 -1.40
CA LEU A 27 26.68 15.18 -0.99
C LEU A 27 27.39 16.03 -2.04
N VAL A 28 27.97 17.14 -1.61
CA VAL A 28 28.78 18.01 -2.47
C VAL A 28 30.23 17.84 -2.05
N THR A 29 31.09 17.51 -3.03
CA THR A 29 32.51 17.27 -2.82
C THR A 29 33.31 18.25 -3.68
N PHE A 30 34.12 19.07 -3.04
CA PHE A 30 35.05 19.97 -3.71
C PHE A 30 36.47 19.40 -3.63
N PRO A 31 37.04 18.97 -4.76
CA PRO A 31 38.44 18.60 -4.80
C PRO A 31 39.30 19.86 -4.68
N VAL A 32 40.13 19.92 -3.65
CA VAL A 32 41.10 21.00 -3.46
C VAL A 32 42.48 20.42 -3.74
N LEU A 33 43.14 20.91 -4.80
CA LEU A 33 44.40 20.35 -5.33
C LEU A 33 45.49 20.13 -4.25
N THR A 34 45.53 20.98 -3.22
CA THR A 34 46.59 21.01 -2.22
C THR A 34 46.15 20.52 -0.82
N PHE A 35 44.87 20.20 -0.63
CA PHE A 35 44.31 19.87 0.70
C PHE A 35 43.34 18.69 0.63
N LYS A 36 42.83 18.26 1.79
CA LYS A 36 41.72 17.29 1.83
C LYS A 36 40.49 17.90 1.15
N ASN A 37 39.72 17.04 0.49
CA ASN A 37 38.45 17.43 -0.12
C ASN A 37 37.55 18.09 0.92
N VAL A 38 36.89 19.18 0.51
CA VAL A 38 35.84 19.80 1.32
C VAL A 38 34.54 19.12 0.94
N GLU A 39 33.93 18.44 1.91
CA GLU A 39 32.71 17.68 1.72
C GLU A 39 31.62 18.22 2.64
N PHE A 40 30.44 18.48 2.08
CA PHE A 40 29.26 18.78 2.88
C PHE A 40 28.03 18.09 2.31
N GLY A 41 27.22 17.57 3.22
CA GLY A 41 25.98 16.88 2.89
C GLY A 41 24.78 17.64 3.43
N PHE A 42 23.68 17.64 2.68
CA PHE A 42 22.40 18.13 3.16
C PHE A 42 21.26 17.23 2.67
N VAL A 43 20.17 17.20 3.45
CA VAL A 43 18.98 16.44 3.11
C VAL A 43 18.02 17.34 2.34
N LYS A 44 17.67 16.95 1.12
CA LYS A 44 16.60 17.59 0.36
C LYS A 44 15.31 16.80 0.51
N GLU A 45 14.29 17.43 1.08
CA GLU A 45 12.95 16.89 1.11
C GLU A 45 12.18 17.36 -0.13
N CYS A 46 11.73 16.39 -0.93
CA CYS A 46 10.87 16.59 -2.07
C CYS A 46 9.42 16.29 -1.67
N LYS A 47 8.61 17.33 -1.57
CA LYS A 47 7.16 17.21 -1.39
C LYS A 47 6.53 17.07 -2.78
N ASN A 48 5.81 15.97 -3.03
CA ASN A 48 5.02 15.85 -4.25
C ASN A 48 3.70 16.63 -4.04
N PRO A 49 3.45 17.72 -4.77
CA PRO A 49 2.19 18.46 -4.65
C PRO A 49 1.00 17.63 -5.16
N ARG A 50 1.26 16.64 -6.01
CA ARG A 50 0.23 15.67 -6.41
C ARG A 50 -0.01 14.73 -5.24
N LYS A 51 -1.04 15.03 -4.45
CA LYS A 51 -1.77 14.04 -3.67
C LYS A 51 -2.32 13.01 -4.66
N VAL A 52 -1.52 12.04 -5.08
CA VAL A 52 -2.07 10.78 -5.55
C VAL A 52 -2.90 10.29 -4.37
N LYS A 53 -4.23 10.32 -4.53
CA LYS A 53 -5.11 9.59 -3.63
C LYS A 53 -4.59 8.16 -3.69
N GLU A 54 -3.82 7.75 -2.69
CA GLU A 54 -3.72 6.35 -2.37
C GLU A 54 -5.17 5.98 -2.03
N SER A 55 -5.89 5.48 -3.02
CA SER A 55 -7.16 4.81 -2.78
C SER A 55 -6.83 3.78 -1.71
N GLY A 56 -7.27 4.03 -0.47
CA GLY A 56 -7.05 3.18 0.70
C GLY A 56 -7.71 1.81 0.58
N LEU A 57 -7.94 1.34 -0.64
CA LEU A 57 -8.27 -0.02 -0.98
C LEU A 57 -6.99 -0.80 -1.29
N LEU A 58 -5.96 -0.64 -0.45
CA LEU A 58 -5.08 -1.76 -0.14
C LEU A 58 -5.97 -2.77 0.58
N VAL A 59 -6.70 -3.57 -0.20
CA VAL A 59 -7.23 -4.86 0.21
C VAL A 59 -6.01 -5.70 0.53
N THR A 60 -5.44 -5.45 1.69
CA THR A 60 -4.47 -6.32 2.34
C THR A 60 -5.12 -7.69 2.32
N ALA A 61 -4.42 -8.72 1.84
CA ALA A 61 -4.94 -10.08 1.75
C ALA A 61 -5.60 -10.58 3.06
N ARG A 62 -5.27 -9.94 4.19
CA ARG A 62 -5.91 -10.08 5.50
C ARG A 62 -7.41 -9.78 5.52
N SER A 63 -7.90 -8.79 4.75
CA SER A 63 -9.32 -8.43 4.67
C SER A 63 -10.15 -9.49 3.92
N TYR A 64 -9.59 -10.09 2.88
CA TYR A 64 -10.27 -11.13 2.10
C TYR A 64 -10.47 -12.41 2.92
N ILE A 65 -9.48 -12.80 3.72
CA ILE A 65 -9.58 -13.95 4.63
C ILE A 65 -10.70 -13.74 5.64
N VAL A 66 -10.86 -12.54 6.21
CA VAL A 66 -11.94 -12.24 7.17
C VAL A 66 -13.31 -12.36 6.51
N LEU A 67 -13.48 -11.89 5.27
CA LEU A 67 -14.75 -12.01 4.54
C LEU A 67 -15.09 -13.47 4.22
N ILE A 68 -14.12 -14.28 3.79
CA ILE A 68 -14.34 -15.72 3.54
C ILE A 68 -14.70 -16.44 4.83
N VAL A 69 -13.95 -16.22 5.91
CA VAL A 69 -14.18 -16.90 7.19
C VAL A 69 -15.53 -16.50 7.77
N ALA A 70 -15.87 -15.21 7.79
CA ALA A 70 -17.16 -14.74 8.28
C ALA A 70 -18.32 -15.26 7.43
N GLY A 71 -18.18 -15.24 6.10
CA GLY A 71 -19.17 -15.81 5.18
C GLY A 71 -19.37 -17.31 5.36
N GLY A 72 -18.27 -18.07 5.47
CA GLY A 72 -18.30 -19.51 5.71
C GLY A 72 -18.98 -19.87 7.02
N ILE A 73 -18.68 -19.14 8.10
CA ILE A 73 -19.33 -19.32 9.41
C ILE A 73 -20.84 -19.03 9.31
N PHE A 74 -21.23 -17.97 8.60
CA PHE A 74 -22.65 -17.63 8.44
C PHE A 74 -23.44 -18.72 7.70
N VAL A 75 -22.83 -19.32 6.66
CA VAL A 75 -23.43 -20.44 5.92
C VAL A 75 -23.53 -21.68 6.81
N LEU A 76 -22.49 -22.01 7.58
CA LEU A 76 -22.51 -23.14 8.50
C LEU A 76 -23.59 -22.97 9.58
N ILE A 77 -23.72 -21.78 10.17
CA ILE A 77 -24.79 -21.46 11.12
C ILE A 77 -26.15 -21.59 10.43
N GLY A 78 -26.32 -21.04 9.23
CA GLY A 78 -27.55 -21.20 8.45
C GLY A 78 -27.91 -22.67 8.18
N MET A 79 -26.94 -23.53 7.89
CA MET A 79 -27.16 -24.96 7.71
C MET A 79 -27.49 -25.68 9.02
N LEU A 80 -26.79 -25.39 10.12
CA LEU A 80 -27.01 -26.03 11.42
C LEU A 80 -28.35 -25.62 12.05
N PHE A 81 -28.74 -24.35 11.92
CA PHE A 81 -29.96 -23.82 12.53
C PHE A 81 -31.17 -23.81 11.57
N GLY A 82 -30.97 -23.59 10.27
CA GLY A 82 -32.02 -23.60 9.25
C GLY A 82 -32.27 -24.97 8.61
N GLY A 83 -31.30 -25.89 8.66
CA GLY A 83 -31.39 -27.20 8.03
C GLY A 83 -32.52 -28.07 8.57
N LYS A 84 -32.89 -27.94 9.85
CA LYS A 84 -33.98 -28.72 10.45
C LYS A 84 -35.32 -28.44 9.76
N LYS A 85 -35.63 -27.18 9.46
CA LYS A 85 -36.86 -26.77 8.76
C LYS A 85 -36.88 -27.21 7.29
N ILE A 86 -35.72 -27.22 6.63
CA ILE A 86 -35.59 -27.64 5.23
C ILE A 86 -35.72 -29.16 5.12
N VAL A 87 -35.11 -29.91 6.04
CA VAL A 87 -35.21 -31.37 6.12
C VAL A 87 -36.64 -31.81 6.40
N ASP A 88 -37.34 -31.12 7.31
CA ASP A 88 -38.75 -31.39 7.61
C ASP A 88 -39.64 -31.12 6.38
N ALA A 89 -39.44 -30.01 5.67
CA ALA A 89 -40.18 -29.69 4.45
C ALA A 89 -39.89 -30.65 3.28
N VAL A 90 -38.67 -31.17 3.16
CA VAL A 90 -38.30 -32.17 2.14
C VAL A 90 -38.85 -33.56 2.48
N ARG A 91 -38.93 -33.92 3.77
CA ARG A 91 -39.55 -35.17 4.22
C ARG A 91 -41.04 -35.21 3.90
N GLU A 92 -41.77 -34.11 4.07
CA GLU A 92 -43.19 -34.02 3.69
C GLU A 92 -43.41 -34.17 2.17
N ARG A 93 -42.56 -33.56 1.34
CA ARG A 93 -42.68 -33.71 -0.13
C ARG A 93 -42.46 -35.14 -0.61
N ARG A 94 -41.54 -35.88 0.02
CA ARG A 94 -41.30 -37.30 -0.32
C ARG A 94 -42.46 -38.20 0.09
N ALA A 95 -43.11 -37.90 1.22
CA ALA A 95 -44.31 -38.63 1.65
C ALA A 95 -45.48 -38.46 0.67
N TYR A 96 -45.60 -37.29 0.02
CA TYR A 96 -46.64 -37.03 -0.97
C TYR A 96 -46.40 -37.75 -2.31
N GLN A 97 -45.14 -37.91 -2.74
CA GLN A 97 -44.78 -38.57 -3.99
C GLN A 97 -44.91 -40.10 -3.98
N GLN A 98 -45.08 -40.72 -2.80
CA GLN A 98 -45.29 -42.17 -2.67
C GLN A 98 -46.77 -42.57 -2.58
N ALA A 99 -47.72 -41.65 -2.72
CA ALA A 99 -49.12 -42.02 -2.85
C ALA A 99 -49.31 -42.79 -4.18
N PRO A 100 -49.68 -44.08 -4.15
CA PRO A 100 -49.94 -44.83 -5.36
C PRO A 100 -51.11 -44.18 -6.10
N THR A 101 -50.86 -43.78 -7.33
CA THR A 101 -51.95 -43.50 -8.27
C THR A 101 -52.62 -44.84 -8.57
N SER A 102 -53.91 -44.89 -8.23
CA SER A 102 -54.86 -45.98 -8.45
C SER A 102 -54.81 -46.57 -9.84
#